data_AF-A0A7Z9SZJ3-F1
#
_entry.id   AF-A0A7Z9SZJ3-F1
#
_cell.length_a   1.000
_cell.length_b   1.000
_cell.length_c   1.000
_cell.angle_alpha   90.00
_cell.angle_beta   90.00
_cell.angle_gamma   90.00
#
_symmetry.space_group_name_H-M   'P 1'
#
loop_
_entity.id
_entity.type
_entity.pdbx_description
1 polymer ?
#
loop_
_entity_poly.entity_id
_entity_poly.type
_entity_poly.pdbx_seq_one_letter_code
_entity_poly.pdbx_strand_id
1 'polypeptide(L)'
;MRRTLTVCLALFIGVGTIAGKEWNSTSSAGADQLDIEILVSSLDHNALRLTLDGFYTESIVIEGESHIIVTHSDAPAFLNEGLPELPRVNRSLVIPNTGTVEATVTSVEYMKFQLGPVAPSKGNLLRTQNPENIPFTFDEFYQTDEWFPAENVTVSDPFIFRGIRGVNVQFQPFQYNPKTQILRVVTEMTITVEAVAGDAPNTILRQSTIPVDRDFANIQREFFANYNGVEELFYEGIEEPGHLVILAYDDFVDAVQPLADWKLQKGIPTEVFSMSEVGATTSDIQSFLQSKYDTGELTYVILVGDDAQIPTLYGSTGAGSDPSYVMLDGSDYYPDAFISRISANSASEVSDQVAKFLAYEIEPPAGEWFSKGTGVASNQGSPTDAERAEWLRDMLLDYNYTEIDQIYDPGASLSELVAALNEGRSIFNYLGHGSGTSWGTTGFNNSNASSLNNGIKMSLVIDVACLNGQWHGMTCLAEAFLRNPNGGAVGMFSSSVSCAWVPPTVMQYHIIELLVNDQRNTIGGLTMHGSIHTLEAYNGGSEGIAI
;
A
#
# COMPACT_ATOMS: atom_id res chain seq x y z
N MET A 1 12.59 -68.17 -29.84
CA MET A 1 12.34 -67.25 -28.71
C MET A 1 12.98 -65.91 -29.03
N ARG A 2 12.15 -64.88 -29.26
CA ARG A 2 12.56 -63.52 -29.64
C ARG A 2 13.19 -62.81 -28.44
N ARG A 3 14.35 -62.19 -28.63
CA ARG A 3 14.97 -61.27 -27.68
C ARG A 3 14.35 -59.89 -27.89
N THR A 4 13.64 -59.38 -26.88
CA THR A 4 13.03 -58.06 -26.89
C THR A 4 14.10 -57.04 -26.49
N LEU A 5 14.37 -56.08 -27.38
CA LEU A 5 15.25 -54.94 -27.17
C LEU A 5 14.41 -53.81 -26.55
N THR A 6 14.61 -53.50 -25.27
CA THR A 6 13.97 -52.35 -24.63
C THR A 6 14.81 -51.11 -24.90
N VAL A 7 14.32 -50.24 -25.77
CA VAL A 7 14.89 -48.91 -26.02
C VAL A 7 14.34 -47.98 -24.94
N CYS A 8 15.19 -47.56 -24.00
CA CYS A 8 14.88 -46.47 -23.08
C CYS A 8 14.96 -45.15 -23.84
N LEU A 9 13.80 -44.59 -24.20
CA LEU A 9 13.67 -43.23 -24.70
C LEU A 9 13.86 -42.27 -23.51
N ALA A 10 15.02 -41.63 -23.43
CA ALA A 10 15.24 -40.55 -22.48
C ALA A 10 14.42 -39.33 -22.93
N LEU A 11 13.32 -39.08 -22.22
CA LEU A 11 12.55 -37.84 -22.34
C LEU A 11 13.41 -36.73 -21.72
N PHE A 12 14.08 -35.93 -22.56
CA PHE A 12 14.62 -34.64 -22.12
C PHE A 12 13.45 -33.71 -21.83
N ILE A 13 13.04 -33.63 -20.56
CA ILE A 13 12.21 -32.54 -20.07
C ILE A 13 13.14 -31.33 -20.07
N GLY A 14 12.91 -30.41 -21.02
CA GLY A 14 13.54 -29.09 -21.00
C GLY A 14 13.03 -28.34 -19.78
N VAL A 15 13.77 -28.44 -18.67
CA VAL A 15 13.66 -27.48 -17.58
C VAL A 15 14.17 -26.17 -18.19
N GLY A 16 13.26 -25.24 -18.48
CA GLY A 16 13.63 -23.87 -18.78
C GLY A 16 14.43 -23.35 -17.60
N THR A 17 15.72 -23.13 -17.78
CA THR A 17 16.54 -22.41 -16.81
C THR A 17 16.03 -20.98 -16.81
N ILE A 18 15.27 -20.60 -15.79
CA ILE A 18 15.11 -19.19 -15.44
C ILE A 18 16.51 -18.73 -15.08
N ALA A 19 17.09 -17.84 -15.88
CA ALA A 19 18.36 -17.22 -15.54
C ALA A 19 18.10 -16.34 -14.31
N GLY A 20 18.78 -16.59 -13.20
CA GLY A 20 18.65 -15.75 -12.01
C GLY A 20 19.04 -14.30 -12.29
N LYS A 21 18.54 -13.37 -11.47
CA LYS A 21 18.88 -11.94 -11.58
C LYS A 21 20.39 -11.72 -11.59
N GLU A 22 20.86 -10.92 -12.54
CA GLU A 22 22.27 -10.52 -12.68
C GLU A 22 22.44 -9.07 -12.20
N TRP A 23 23.40 -8.84 -11.30
CA TRP A 23 23.74 -7.51 -10.81
C TRP A 23 24.65 -6.77 -11.79
N ASN A 24 24.26 -5.55 -12.16
CA ASN A 24 25.01 -4.64 -13.01
C ASN A 24 25.46 -3.43 -12.19
N SER A 25 26.71 -3.44 -11.75
CA SER A 25 27.25 -2.35 -10.91
C SER A 25 27.55 -1.09 -11.75
N THR A 26 27.19 0.07 -11.21
CA THR A 26 27.62 1.39 -11.70
C THR A 26 28.73 2.01 -10.85
N SER A 27 29.00 1.44 -9.67
CA SER A 27 30.09 1.86 -8.78
C SER A 27 30.98 0.68 -8.36
N SER A 28 32.07 0.97 -7.65
CA SER A 28 32.97 -0.05 -7.09
C SER A 28 32.46 -0.66 -5.77
N ALA A 29 31.38 -0.12 -5.20
CA ALA A 29 30.87 -0.52 -3.87
C ALA A 29 30.08 -1.84 -3.89
N GLY A 30 29.52 -2.21 -5.05
CA GLY A 30 28.85 -3.50 -5.26
C GLY A 30 27.61 -3.74 -4.39
N ALA A 31 26.98 -2.68 -3.87
CA ALA A 31 25.76 -2.74 -3.07
C ALA A 31 24.55 -2.28 -3.90
N ASP A 32 23.38 -2.87 -3.63
CA ASP A 32 22.09 -2.42 -4.14
C ASP A 32 21.68 -1.16 -3.37
N GLN A 33 22.10 0.00 -3.87
CA GLN A 33 21.84 1.28 -3.23
C GLN A 33 21.32 2.31 -4.24
N LEU A 34 20.14 2.83 -3.94
CA LEU A 34 19.57 4.05 -4.51
C LEU A 34 19.36 5.04 -3.35
N ASP A 35 20.08 6.15 -3.39
CA ASP A 35 19.98 7.20 -2.37
C ASP A 35 19.55 8.53 -2.99
N ILE A 36 18.74 9.30 -2.26
CA ILE A 36 18.34 10.65 -2.63
C ILE A 36 18.63 11.59 -1.46
N GLU A 37 19.72 12.33 -1.57
CA GLU A 37 20.20 13.28 -0.57
C GLU A 37 19.58 14.67 -0.80
N ILE A 38 19.08 15.32 0.27
CA ILE A 38 18.69 16.72 0.24
C ILE A 38 19.92 17.60 0.49
N LEU A 39 20.37 18.31 -0.54
CA LEU A 39 21.52 19.22 -0.49
C LEU A 39 21.12 20.61 0.02
N VAL A 40 19.94 21.07 -0.38
CA VAL A 40 19.35 22.34 0.04
C VAL A 40 17.87 22.10 0.29
N SER A 41 17.37 22.61 1.41
CA SER A 41 16.00 22.40 1.88
C SER A 41 15.41 23.75 2.25
N SER A 42 14.39 24.20 1.52
CA SER A 42 13.59 25.37 1.88
C SER A 42 12.24 25.29 1.18
N LEU A 43 11.31 26.16 1.58
CA LEU A 43 9.99 26.18 0.98
C LEU A 43 10.00 26.55 -0.51
N ASP A 44 10.87 27.49 -0.91
CA ASP A 44 10.89 28.04 -2.28
C ASP A 44 11.96 27.42 -3.19
N HIS A 45 12.97 26.77 -2.61
CA HIS A 45 14.11 26.23 -3.35
C HIS A 45 14.67 24.99 -2.68
N ASN A 46 14.67 23.87 -3.39
CA ASN A 46 15.24 22.60 -2.93
C ASN A 46 16.27 22.11 -3.95
N ALA A 47 17.33 21.47 -3.47
CA ALA A 47 18.30 20.78 -4.32
C ALA A 47 18.45 19.35 -3.82
N LEU A 48 18.33 18.39 -4.74
CA LEU A 48 18.35 16.96 -4.43
C LEU A 48 19.40 16.28 -5.29
N ARG A 49 20.11 15.31 -4.71
CA ARG A 49 21.05 14.45 -5.44
C ARG A 49 20.62 13.00 -5.36
N LEU A 50 20.38 12.39 -6.51
CA LEU A 50 20.22 10.95 -6.64
C LEU A 50 21.58 10.30 -6.91
N THR A 51 21.88 9.23 -6.20
CA THR A 51 23.02 8.33 -6.45
C THR A 51 22.51 6.91 -6.64
N LEU A 52 23.06 6.19 -7.62
CA LEU A 52 22.66 4.81 -7.93
C LEU A 52 23.89 3.94 -8.20
N ASP A 53 24.02 2.85 -7.44
CA ASP A 53 25.19 1.95 -7.43
C ASP A 53 25.08 0.70 -8.32
N GLY A 54 23.88 0.45 -8.85
CA GLY A 54 23.66 -0.53 -9.89
C GLY A 54 22.19 -0.88 -10.08
N PHE A 55 21.94 -2.02 -10.69
CA PHE A 55 20.60 -2.55 -10.95
C PHE A 55 20.65 -4.04 -11.28
N TYR A 56 19.51 -4.71 -11.24
CA TYR A 56 19.39 -6.10 -11.65
C TYR A 56 18.79 -6.23 -13.05
N THR A 57 19.29 -7.22 -13.80
CA THR A 57 18.69 -7.66 -15.06
C THR A 57 18.27 -9.11 -14.99
N GLU A 58 17.17 -9.42 -15.66
CA GLU A 58 16.70 -10.79 -15.86
C GLU A 58 16.38 -11.02 -17.34
N SER A 59 16.70 -12.22 -17.85
CA SER A 59 16.39 -12.58 -19.23
C SER A 59 15.05 -13.30 -19.32
N ILE A 60 14.18 -12.85 -20.22
CA ILE A 60 12.89 -13.47 -20.54
C ILE A 60 12.79 -13.75 -22.04
N VAL A 61 12.01 -14.77 -22.44
CA VAL A 61 11.74 -15.05 -23.84
C VAL A 61 10.34 -14.54 -24.20
N ILE A 62 10.26 -13.60 -25.14
CA ILE A 62 9.02 -13.05 -25.68
C ILE A 62 9.00 -13.37 -27.18
N GLU A 63 7.96 -14.06 -27.64
CA GLU A 63 7.80 -14.47 -29.05
C GLU A 63 9.01 -15.22 -29.66
N GLY A 64 9.79 -15.91 -28.82
CA GLY A 64 10.99 -16.66 -29.24
C GLY A 64 12.29 -15.85 -29.26
N GLU A 65 12.23 -14.57 -28.90
CA GLU A 65 13.40 -13.67 -28.79
C GLU A 65 13.71 -13.35 -27.32
N SER A 66 15.01 -13.27 -27.00
CA SER A 66 15.47 -12.92 -25.65
C SER A 66 15.30 -11.42 -25.42
N HIS A 67 14.64 -11.07 -24.32
CA HIS A 67 14.43 -9.72 -23.84
C HIS A 67 14.97 -9.57 -22.40
N ILE A 68 15.22 -8.34 -21.99
CA ILE A 68 15.76 -8.01 -20.66
C ILE A 68 14.72 -7.26 -19.83
N ILE A 69 14.50 -7.72 -18.60
CA ILE A 69 13.76 -6.99 -17.57
C ILE A 69 14.78 -6.26 -16.70
N VAL A 70 14.55 -4.97 -16.42
CA VAL A 70 15.40 -4.13 -15.58
C VAL A 70 14.68 -3.89 -14.25
N THR A 71 15.33 -4.18 -13.12
CA THR A 71 14.72 -4.05 -11.78
C THR A 71 15.69 -3.45 -10.76
N HIS A 72 15.14 -2.84 -9.71
CA HIS A 72 15.84 -2.37 -8.52
C HIS A 72 14.89 -2.53 -7.32
N SER A 73 15.39 -2.87 -6.13
CA SER A 73 14.54 -3.12 -4.95
C SER A 73 13.69 -1.91 -4.56
N ASP A 74 14.33 -0.74 -4.54
CA ASP A 74 13.75 0.50 -4.01
C ASP A 74 13.04 1.37 -5.07
N ALA A 75 12.88 0.85 -6.28
CA ALA A 75 12.31 1.60 -7.40
C ALA A 75 11.29 0.74 -8.18
N PRO A 76 9.98 0.97 -8.00
CA PRO A 76 8.98 0.29 -8.81
C PRO A 76 9.10 0.69 -10.28
N ALA A 77 8.68 -0.20 -11.18
CA ALA A 77 8.68 0.04 -12.62
C ALA A 77 7.41 0.74 -13.11
N PHE A 78 7.53 1.49 -14.21
CA PHE A 78 6.40 2.12 -14.89
C PHE A 78 5.31 1.11 -15.27
N LEU A 79 4.04 1.50 -15.10
CA LEU A 79 2.87 0.69 -15.49
C LEU A 79 2.28 1.12 -16.84
N ASN A 80 3.11 1.67 -17.75
CA ASN A 80 2.67 2.05 -19.09
C ASN A 80 2.72 0.85 -20.04
N GLU A 81 1.56 0.26 -20.33
CA GLU A 81 1.44 -0.90 -21.22
C GLU A 81 2.16 -0.65 -22.56
N GLY A 82 2.97 -1.62 -22.99
CA GLY A 82 3.63 -1.61 -24.28
C GLY A 82 4.92 -0.80 -24.37
N LEU A 83 5.21 0.08 -23.40
CA LEU A 83 6.47 0.82 -23.31
C LEU A 83 7.52 0.04 -22.49
N PRO A 84 8.83 0.32 -22.63
CA PRO A 84 9.86 -0.36 -21.85
C PRO A 84 9.60 -0.32 -20.34
N GLU A 85 9.64 -1.48 -19.69
CA GLU A 85 9.45 -1.59 -18.25
C GLU A 85 10.75 -1.17 -17.53
N LEU A 86 10.77 0.07 -17.04
CA LEU A 86 11.93 0.68 -16.40
C LEU A 86 11.60 1.16 -14.98
N PRO A 87 12.52 0.98 -14.00
CA PRO A 87 12.36 1.50 -12.65
C PRO A 87 12.34 3.04 -12.59
N ARG A 88 11.58 3.58 -11.64
CA ARG A 88 11.55 5.00 -11.28
C ARG A 88 11.42 5.15 -9.76
N VAL A 89 11.78 6.32 -9.25
CA VAL A 89 11.71 6.60 -7.81
C VAL A 89 11.14 8.00 -7.59
N ASN A 90 10.27 8.11 -6.59
CA ASN A 90 9.60 9.37 -6.27
C ASN A 90 10.03 9.85 -4.87
N ARG A 91 10.05 11.17 -4.67
CA ARG A 91 10.16 11.81 -3.36
C ARG A 91 9.18 12.95 -3.26
N SER A 92 8.41 12.99 -2.17
CA SER A 92 7.50 14.09 -1.88
C SER A 92 8.23 15.27 -1.25
N LEU A 93 7.91 16.49 -1.70
CA LEU A 93 8.44 17.73 -1.14
C LEU A 93 7.30 18.64 -0.70
N VAL A 94 7.48 19.32 0.42
CA VAL A 94 6.65 20.46 0.82
C VAL A 94 6.96 21.64 -0.08
N ILE A 95 5.91 22.33 -0.51
CA ILE A 95 5.99 23.50 -1.40
C ILE A 95 5.12 24.66 -0.84
N PRO A 96 5.27 25.90 -1.36
CA PRO A 96 4.46 27.00 -0.88
C PRO A 96 2.96 26.77 -1.10
N ASN A 97 2.14 27.40 -0.27
CA ASN A 97 0.66 27.29 -0.32
C ASN A 97 0.02 27.73 -1.64
N THR A 98 0.75 28.48 -2.48
CA THR A 98 0.29 29.00 -3.77
C THR A 98 1.36 28.85 -4.83
N GLY A 99 0.98 28.82 -6.11
CA GLY A 99 1.92 28.59 -7.21
C GLY A 99 2.15 27.10 -7.47
N THR A 100 3.16 26.81 -8.27
CA THR A 100 3.64 25.45 -8.57
C THR A 100 5.15 25.38 -8.33
N VAL A 101 5.78 24.28 -8.72
CA VAL A 101 7.24 24.19 -8.81
C VAL A 101 7.68 23.75 -10.19
N GLU A 102 8.94 24.07 -10.54
CA GLU A 102 9.62 23.56 -11.72
C GLU A 102 10.88 22.80 -11.27
N ALA A 103 11.08 21.59 -11.81
CA ALA A 103 12.30 20.81 -11.60
C ALA A 103 13.27 20.98 -12.77
N THR A 104 14.54 21.26 -12.47
CA THR A 104 15.61 21.40 -13.46
C THR A 104 16.77 20.48 -13.12
N VAL A 105 17.25 19.71 -14.10
CA VAL A 105 18.46 18.91 -13.96
C VAL A 105 19.68 19.83 -14.09
N THR A 106 20.46 19.95 -13.01
CA THR A 106 21.67 20.80 -12.97
C THR A 106 22.93 20.02 -13.30
N SER A 107 22.96 18.71 -13.00
CA SER A 107 24.01 17.80 -13.43
C SER A 107 23.45 16.38 -13.54
N VAL A 108 23.99 15.61 -14.49
CA VAL A 108 23.65 14.20 -14.65
C VAL A 108 24.82 13.43 -15.26
N GLU A 109 25.17 12.31 -14.65
CA GLU A 109 26.20 11.39 -15.11
C GLU A 109 25.60 10.02 -15.40
N TYR A 110 25.93 9.47 -16.58
CA TYR A 110 25.41 8.18 -17.02
C TYR A 110 26.50 7.16 -17.26
N MET A 111 26.17 5.91 -16.97
CA MET A 111 26.80 4.75 -17.57
C MET A 111 25.88 4.18 -18.66
N LYS A 112 26.48 3.61 -19.72
CA LYS A 112 25.74 3.03 -20.84
C LYS A 112 25.94 1.53 -20.88
N PHE A 113 24.85 0.79 -21.01
CA PHE A 113 24.82 -0.66 -21.07
C PHE A 113 24.19 -1.10 -22.39
N GLN A 114 24.87 -2.00 -23.10
CA GLN A 114 24.33 -2.65 -24.29
C GLN A 114 23.61 -3.93 -23.84
N LEU A 115 22.30 -3.85 -23.58
CA LEU A 115 21.54 -4.97 -23.01
C LEU A 115 20.81 -5.82 -24.06
N GLY A 116 20.54 -5.27 -25.24
CA GLY A 116 19.59 -5.87 -26.19
C GLY A 116 18.18 -5.31 -25.97
N PRO A 117 17.13 -5.99 -26.45
CA PRO A 117 15.76 -5.49 -26.32
C PRO A 117 15.27 -5.58 -24.88
N VAL A 118 14.91 -4.44 -24.29
CA VAL A 118 14.22 -4.40 -23.00
C VAL A 118 12.77 -4.86 -23.19
N ALA A 119 12.23 -5.58 -22.20
CA ALA A 119 10.85 -6.07 -22.24
C ALA A 119 9.85 -4.90 -22.06
N PRO A 120 8.69 -4.93 -22.74
CA PRO A 120 7.63 -3.97 -22.50
C PRO A 120 6.87 -4.28 -21.21
N SER A 121 6.33 -3.25 -20.57
CA SER A 121 5.42 -3.39 -19.43
C SER A 121 4.08 -3.97 -19.89
N LYS A 122 3.50 -4.87 -19.10
CA LYS A 122 2.12 -5.34 -19.29
C LYS A 122 1.07 -4.35 -18.77
N GLY A 123 1.51 -3.21 -18.26
CA GLY A 123 0.67 -2.20 -17.66
C GLY A 123 0.18 -2.57 -16.26
N ASN A 124 -0.82 -1.81 -15.79
CA ASN A 124 -1.45 -2.04 -14.49
C ASN A 124 -2.45 -3.20 -14.55
N LEU A 125 -1.94 -4.44 -14.39
CA LEU A 125 -2.79 -5.63 -14.35
C LEU A 125 -3.62 -5.69 -13.08
N LEU A 126 -4.85 -6.17 -13.18
CA LEU A 126 -5.70 -6.44 -12.01
C LEU A 126 -5.43 -7.85 -11.47
N ARG A 127 -5.61 -8.02 -10.16
CA ARG A 127 -5.59 -9.32 -9.49
C ARG A 127 -6.75 -10.25 -9.87
N THR A 128 -7.67 -9.83 -10.74
CA THR A 128 -8.65 -10.72 -11.37
C THR A 128 -8.10 -11.43 -12.62
N GLN A 129 -6.94 -11.02 -13.11
CA GLN A 129 -6.28 -11.58 -14.29
C GLN A 129 -5.13 -12.48 -13.84
N ASN A 130 -4.81 -13.53 -14.60
CA ASN A 130 -3.56 -14.28 -14.41
C ASN A 130 -2.46 -13.63 -15.27
N PRO A 131 -1.40 -13.05 -14.68
CA PRO A 131 -0.33 -12.38 -15.41
C PRO A 131 0.38 -13.25 -16.45
N GLU A 132 0.44 -14.57 -16.27
CA GLU A 132 1.06 -15.50 -17.22
C GLU A 132 0.28 -15.62 -18.53
N ASN A 133 -1.04 -15.41 -18.47
CA ASN A 133 -1.93 -15.53 -19.64
C ASN A 133 -2.04 -14.22 -20.43
N ILE A 134 -1.52 -13.11 -19.90
CA ILE A 134 -1.53 -11.82 -20.58
C ILE A 134 -0.26 -11.73 -21.44
N PRO A 135 -0.38 -11.65 -22.78
CA PRO A 135 0.79 -11.53 -23.65
C PRO A 135 1.45 -10.16 -23.47
N PHE A 136 2.74 -10.09 -23.77
CA PHE A 136 3.41 -8.80 -23.94
C PHE A 136 2.94 -8.13 -25.23
N THR A 137 2.72 -6.82 -25.17
CA THR A 137 2.41 -5.97 -26.32
C THR A 137 3.58 -5.00 -26.52
N PHE A 138 3.90 -4.64 -27.76
CA PHE A 138 4.97 -3.69 -28.06
C PHE A 138 4.36 -2.44 -28.68
N ASP A 139 4.59 -1.29 -28.05
CA ASP A 139 4.17 0.00 -28.57
C ASP A 139 4.99 0.39 -29.81
N GLU A 140 4.45 1.31 -30.64
CA GLU A 140 5.16 1.88 -31.79
C GLU A 140 6.50 2.54 -31.40
N PHE A 141 6.66 2.96 -30.14
CA PHE A 141 7.91 3.45 -29.56
C PHE A 141 9.11 2.54 -29.86
N TYR A 142 8.94 1.21 -29.87
CA TYR A 142 10.01 0.26 -30.15
C TYR A 142 10.59 0.38 -31.58
N GLN A 143 9.92 1.11 -32.48
CA GLN A 143 10.38 1.38 -33.84
C GLN A 143 11.07 2.74 -34.00
N THR A 144 11.20 3.51 -32.91
CA THR A 144 11.75 4.87 -32.90
C THR A 144 13.23 4.89 -32.51
N ASP A 145 13.91 6.01 -32.77
CA ASP A 145 15.26 6.32 -32.26
C ASP A 145 15.18 7.36 -31.13
N GLU A 146 14.21 7.19 -30.24
CA GLU A 146 13.95 8.07 -29.10
C GLU A 146 14.32 7.39 -27.79
N TRP A 147 14.40 8.18 -26.71
CA TRP A 147 14.66 7.68 -25.35
C TRP A 147 13.35 7.58 -24.57
N PHE A 148 13.15 6.48 -23.84
CA PHE A 148 12.06 6.34 -22.88
C PHE A 148 12.59 6.08 -21.47
N PRO A 149 12.06 6.78 -20.46
CA PRO A 149 11.36 8.06 -20.59
C PRO A 149 12.32 9.12 -21.17
N ALA A 150 11.75 10.15 -21.82
CA ALA A 150 12.56 11.19 -22.48
C ALA A 150 13.22 12.14 -21.47
N GLU A 151 12.51 12.47 -20.40
CA GLU A 151 12.98 13.35 -19.33
C GLU A 151 13.70 12.53 -18.24
N ASN A 152 14.45 13.20 -17.37
CA ASN A 152 15.11 12.56 -16.22
C ASN A 152 14.37 12.80 -14.91
N VAL A 153 13.56 13.85 -14.87
CA VAL A 153 12.77 14.22 -13.71
C VAL A 153 11.44 14.80 -14.18
N THR A 154 10.36 14.42 -13.52
CA THR A 154 9.04 15.04 -13.67
C THR A 154 8.50 15.43 -12.29
N VAL A 155 7.50 16.31 -12.26
CA VAL A 155 6.83 16.72 -11.02
C VAL A 155 5.32 16.56 -11.18
N SER A 156 4.66 16.05 -10.15
CA SER A 156 3.20 15.91 -10.11
C SER A 156 2.47 17.26 -9.99
N ASP A 157 1.16 17.23 -10.20
CA ASP A 157 0.29 18.27 -9.67
C ASP A 157 0.42 18.35 -8.13
N PRO A 158 0.28 19.55 -7.52
CA PRO A 158 0.26 19.69 -6.08
C PRO A 158 -0.88 18.95 -5.39
N PHE A 159 -0.60 18.36 -4.23
CA PHE A 159 -1.56 17.74 -3.32
C PHE A 159 -1.53 18.42 -1.95
N ILE A 160 -2.54 18.19 -1.12
CA ILE A 160 -2.56 18.61 0.28
C ILE A 160 -2.66 17.35 1.15
N PHE A 161 -1.75 17.24 2.11
CA PHE A 161 -1.80 16.18 3.10
C PHE A 161 -1.87 16.80 4.49
N ARG A 162 -3.06 16.74 5.11
CA ARG A 162 -3.38 17.30 6.43
C ARG A 162 -2.87 18.74 6.57
N GLY A 163 -3.26 19.54 5.60
CA GLY A 163 -2.97 20.97 5.53
C GLY A 163 -1.55 21.38 5.17
N ILE A 164 -0.71 20.43 4.76
CA ILE A 164 0.60 20.69 4.18
C ILE A 164 0.54 20.43 2.68
N ARG A 165 0.93 21.43 1.89
CA ARG A 165 0.93 21.32 0.43
C ARG A 165 2.24 20.72 -0.08
N GLY A 166 2.14 19.75 -0.96
CA GLY A 166 3.32 19.06 -1.50
C GLY A 166 3.20 18.66 -2.97
N VAL A 167 4.30 18.17 -3.52
CA VAL A 167 4.41 17.59 -4.86
C VAL A 167 5.26 16.33 -4.82
N ASN A 168 5.04 15.42 -5.76
CA ASN A 168 5.91 14.27 -5.98
C ASN A 168 6.93 14.61 -7.07
N VAL A 169 8.21 14.51 -6.73
CA VAL A 169 9.32 14.62 -7.68
C VAL A 169 9.72 13.21 -8.10
N GLN A 170 9.50 12.89 -9.38
CA GLN A 170 9.80 11.57 -9.94
C GLN A 170 11.13 11.60 -10.68
N PHE A 171 12.13 10.90 -10.15
CA PHE A 171 13.38 10.65 -10.83
C PHE A 171 13.25 9.43 -11.75
N GLN A 172 13.85 9.54 -12.93
CA GLN A 172 13.84 8.52 -13.98
C GLN A 172 15.30 8.13 -14.30
N PRO A 173 15.95 7.34 -13.43
CA PRO A 173 17.38 7.04 -13.53
C PRO A 173 17.73 6.06 -14.65
N PHE A 174 16.72 5.38 -15.22
CA PHE A 174 16.88 4.43 -16.32
C PHE A 174 16.22 5.00 -17.58
N GLN A 175 16.97 5.10 -18.68
CA GLN A 175 16.43 5.50 -19.99
C GLN A 175 16.87 4.53 -21.08
N TYR A 176 15.95 4.04 -21.89
CA TYR A 176 16.23 3.07 -22.94
C TYR A 176 15.93 3.63 -24.33
N ASN A 177 16.80 3.33 -25.30
CA ASN A 177 16.57 3.62 -26.71
C ASN A 177 16.49 2.30 -27.50
N PRO A 178 15.35 1.98 -28.13
CA PRO A 178 15.12 0.69 -28.76
C PRO A 178 15.89 0.52 -30.08
N LYS A 179 16.20 1.60 -30.80
CA LYS A 179 16.98 1.55 -32.05
C LYS A 179 18.43 1.12 -31.82
N THR A 180 19.04 1.67 -30.78
CA THR A 180 20.44 1.43 -30.41
C THR A 180 20.58 0.28 -29.41
N GLN A 181 19.50 -0.11 -28.74
CA GLN A 181 19.46 -1.12 -27.67
C GLN A 181 20.39 -0.77 -26.50
N ILE A 182 20.53 0.53 -26.24
CA ILE A 182 21.34 1.07 -25.15
C ILE A 182 20.41 1.48 -24.00
N LEU A 183 20.73 1.00 -22.80
CA LEU A 183 20.21 1.53 -21.56
C LEU A 183 21.21 2.56 -21.00
N ARG A 184 20.75 3.77 -20.72
CA ARG A 184 21.44 4.75 -19.89
C ARG A 184 20.97 4.57 -18.46
N VAL A 185 21.94 4.46 -17.56
CA VAL A 185 21.70 4.38 -16.13
C VAL A 185 22.42 5.55 -15.49
N VAL A 186 21.66 6.38 -14.79
CA VAL A 186 22.19 7.48 -13.99
C VAL A 186 23.05 6.89 -12.88
N THR A 187 24.22 7.47 -12.69
CA THR A 187 25.11 7.12 -11.56
C THR A 187 25.03 8.19 -10.48
N GLU A 188 24.98 9.46 -10.91
CA GLU A 188 24.68 10.62 -10.08
C GLU A 188 23.81 11.60 -10.89
N MET A 189 22.81 12.20 -10.25
CA MET A 189 22.03 13.31 -10.82
C MET A 189 21.74 14.32 -9.73
N THR A 190 22.00 15.60 -10.00
CA THR A 190 21.53 16.70 -9.13
C THR A 190 20.46 17.49 -9.84
N ILE A 191 19.35 17.74 -9.14
CA ILE A 191 18.25 18.58 -9.60
C ILE A 191 18.05 19.76 -8.65
N THR A 192 17.44 20.82 -9.16
CA THR A 192 16.82 21.88 -8.36
C THR A 192 15.32 21.88 -8.56
N VAL A 193 14.56 22.16 -7.51
CA VAL A 193 13.10 22.31 -7.53
C VAL A 193 12.79 23.70 -7.00
N GLU A 194 12.24 24.57 -7.84
CA GLU A 194 12.01 25.98 -7.53
C GLU A 194 10.53 26.33 -7.58
N ALA A 195 10.07 27.10 -6.60
CA ALA A 195 8.72 27.62 -6.57
C ALA A 195 8.51 28.66 -7.68
N VAL A 196 7.41 28.51 -8.41
CA VAL A 196 7.01 29.39 -9.50
C VAL A 196 5.60 29.92 -9.25
N ALA A 197 5.45 31.23 -9.40
CA ALA A 197 4.15 31.87 -9.31
C ALA A 197 3.26 31.43 -10.50
N GLY A 198 2.01 31.09 -10.23
CA GLY A 198 1.06 30.68 -11.25
C GLY A 198 -0.20 30.06 -10.66
N ASP A 199 -1.15 29.77 -11.54
CA ASP A 199 -2.34 29.01 -11.17
C ASP A 199 -1.99 27.52 -11.13
N ALA A 200 -2.29 26.88 -10.02
CA ALA A 200 -2.10 25.44 -9.80
C ALA A 200 -3.25 24.92 -8.94
N PRO A 201 -3.60 23.61 -9.03
CA PRO A 201 -4.60 23.03 -8.15
C PRO A 201 -4.15 23.08 -6.68
N ASN A 202 -5.10 22.82 -5.78
CA ASN A 202 -4.81 22.60 -4.36
C ASN A 202 -4.08 23.76 -3.66
N THR A 203 -4.45 25.01 -3.99
CA THR A 203 -3.91 26.18 -3.29
C THR A 203 -4.53 26.34 -1.90
N ILE A 204 -3.72 26.65 -0.90
CA ILE A 204 -4.17 26.87 0.48
C ILE A 204 -4.28 28.38 0.74
N LEU A 205 -5.51 28.89 0.79
CA LEU A 205 -5.78 30.32 1.02
C LEU A 205 -6.24 30.64 2.45
N ARG A 206 -6.55 29.60 3.24
CA ARG A 206 -6.96 29.78 4.64
C ARG A 206 -5.83 30.38 5.46
N GLN A 207 -6.20 31.15 6.47
CA GLN A 207 -5.27 31.79 7.41
C GLN A 207 -5.00 30.93 8.65
N SER A 208 -5.85 29.94 8.92
CA SER A 208 -5.69 29.00 10.03
C SER A 208 -4.81 27.82 9.62
N THR A 209 -3.92 27.42 10.53
CA THR A 209 -3.19 26.16 10.46
C THR A 209 -4.08 25.03 10.97
N ILE A 210 -4.00 23.87 10.34
CA ILE A 210 -4.64 22.66 10.84
C ILE A 210 -3.73 22.07 11.93
N PRO A 211 -4.22 21.86 13.17
CA PRO A 211 -3.43 21.18 14.20
C PRO A 211 -3.05 19.76 13.74
N VAL A 212 -1.79 19.39 13.94
CA VAL A 212 -1.27 18.08 13.59
C VAL A 212 -1.00 17.32 14.89
N ASP A 213 -1.67 16.19 15.08
CA ASP A 213 -1.40 15.27 16.19
C ASP A 213 -0.15 14.42 15.92
N ARG A 214 0.31 13.72 16.96
CA ARG A 214 1.53 12.91 16.92
C ARG A 214 1.56 11.92 15.75
N ASP A 215 0.44 11.25 15.49
CA ASP A 215 0.42 10.16 14.52
C ASP A 215 0.62 10.72 13.11
N PHE A 216 -0.02 11.85 12.79
CA PHE A 216 0.19 12.56 11.52
C PHE A 216 1.55 13.25 11.40
N ALA A 217 2.07 13.85 12.47
CA ALA A 217 3.37 14.51 12.46
C ALA A 217 4.49 13.53 12.09
N ASN A 218 4.40 12.29 12.61
CA ASN A 218 5.35 11.24 12.27
C ASN A 218 5.24 10.81 10.81
N ILE A 219 4.02 10.73 10.25
CA ILE A 219 3.84 10.42 8.82
C ILE A 219 4.49 11.48 7.95
N GLN A 220 4.16 12.75 8.21
CA GLN A 220 4.66 13.87 7.42
C GLN A 220 6.19 13.99 7.47
N ARG A 221 6.80 13.69 8.62
CA ARG A 221 8.27 13.70 8.78
C ARG A 221 8.97 12.68 7.91
N GLU A 222 8.39 11.49 7.76
CA GLU A 222 8.94 10.40 6.96
C GLU A 222 8.64 10.57 5.47
N PHE A 223 7.46 11.10 5.17
CA PHE A 223 6.95 11.27 3.83
C PHE A 223 7.60 12.44 3.06
N PHE A 224 7.81 13.59 3.71
CA PHE A 224 8.39 14.75 3.04
C PHE A 224 9.91 14.79 3.16
N ALA A 225 10.61 14.65 2.04
CA ALA A 225 12.06 14.60 2.04
C ALA A 225 12.71 15.92 2.53
N ASN A 226 12.08 17.07 2.29
CA ASN A 226 12.56 18.38 2.75
C ASN A 226 12.01 18.82 4.12
N TYR A 227 11.40 17.91 4.90
CA TYR A 227 10.79 18.21 6.21
C TYR A 227 11.72 19.04 7.11
N ASN A 228 12.99 18.64 7.24
CA ASN A 228 13.95 19.29 8.14
C ASN A 228 14.25 20.77 7.77
N GLY A 229 13.98 21.19 6.54
CA GLY A 229 14.17 22.59 6.11
C GLY A 229 12.90 23.43 6.13
N VAL A 230 11.77 22.85 6.54
CA VAL A 230 10.47 23.51 6.64
C VAL A 230 9.74 23.12 7.93
N GLU A 231 10.48 22.70 8.96
CA GLU A 231 9.95 22.23 10.24
C GLU A 231 9.00 23.25 10.87
N GLU A 232 9.24 24.56 10.64
CA GLU A 232 8.39 25.64 11.16
C GLU A 232 6.96 25.64 10.62
N LEU A 233 6.69 24.95 9.51
CA LEU A 233 5.35 24.77 8.97
C LEU A 233 4.56 23.69 9.72
N PHE A 234 5.27 22.84 10.46
CA PHE A 234 4.71 21.76 11.24
C PHE A 234 4.53 22.22 12.70
N TYR A 235 3.50 21.68 13.34
CA TYR A 235 3.12 22.12 14.68
C TYR A 235 4.19 21.78 15.74
N GLU A 236 4.76 22.81 16.39
CA GLU A 236 5.75 22.68 17.50
C GLU A 236 5.11 22.55 18.90
N GLY A 237 3.84 22.15 19.01
CA GLY A 237 3.21 21.98 20.33
C GLY A 237 3.54 20.63 20.98
N ILE A 238 3.05 20.45 22.20
CA ILE A 238 3.14 19.16 22.89
C ILE A 238 2.32 18.15 22.08
N GLU A 239 2.93 17.01 21.75
CA GLU A 239 2.27 15.88 21.11
C GLU A 239 1.12 15.37 21.99
N GLU A 240 -0.10 15.84 21.72
CA GLU A 240 -1.32 15.34 22.35
C GLU A 240 -1.88 14.16 21.53
N PRO A 241 -2.53 13.17 22.18
CA PRO A 241 -3.24 12.12 21.48
C PRO A 241 -4.37 12.72 20.62
N GLY A 242 -4.50 12.22 19.40
CA GLY A 242 -5.54 12.66 18.47
C GLY A 242 -6.97 12.40 18.97
N HIS A 243 -7.96 13.05 18.34
CA HIS A 243 -9.37 12.91 18.70
C HIS A 243 -10.05 11.81 17.89
N LEU A 244 -10.83 10.96 18.57
CA LEU A 244 -11.63 9.88 17.98
C LEU A 244 -13.11 10.27 17.91
N VAL A 245 -13.64 10.27 16.70
CA VAL A 245 -15.05 10.44 16.40
C VAL A 245 -15.66 9.09 16.02
N ILE A 246 -16.68 8.65 16.74
CA ILE A 246 -17.44 7.43 16.43
C ILE A 246 -18.80 7.85 15.88
N LEU A 247 -19.09 7.49 14.63
CA LEU A 247 -20.39 7.71 13.99
C LEU A 247 -21.15 6.39 13.99
N ALA A 248 -22.24 6.32 14.74
CA ALA A 248 -22.98 5.08 14.93
C ALA A 248 -24.43 5.20 14.48
N TYR A 249 -24.95 4.14 13.88
CA TYR A 249 -26.38 3.98 13.71
C TYR A 249 -27.07 4.07 15.07
N ASP A 250 -28.22 4.74 15.12
CA ASP A 250 -28.87 5.13 16.39
C ASP A 250 -29.06 3.94 17.35
N ASP A 251 -29.50 2.79 16.83
CA ASP A 251 -29.73 1.57 17.63
C ASP A 251 -28.43 0.90 18.11
N PHE A 252 -27.26 1.32 17.61
CA PHE A 252 -25.95 0.74 17.92
C PHE A 252 -25.10 1.59 18.88
N VAL A 253 -25.56 2.80 19.23
CA VAL A 253 -24.85 3.73 20.13
C VAL A 253 -24.51 3.06 21.47
N ASP A 254 -25.51 2.47 22.14
CA ASP A 254 -25.30 1.79 23.42
C ASP A 254 -24.33 0.60 23.31
N ALA A 255 -24.33 -0.09 22.18
CA ALA A 255 -23.48 -1.26 21.96
C ALA A 255 -22.00 -0.90 21.74
N VAL A 256 -21.71 0.29 21.16
CA VAL A 256 -20.34 0.76 20.95
C VAL A 256 -19.78 1.58 22.12
N GLN A 257 -20.65 2.11 23.00
CA GLN A 257 -20.23 2.95 24.13
C GLN A 257 -19.09 2.36 24.98
N PRO A 258 -19.04 1.05 25.30
CA PRO A 258 -17.92 0.47 26.06
C PRO A 258 -16.56 0.64 25.38
N LEU A 259 -16.51 0.65 24.04
CA LEU A 259 -15.28 0.93 23.29
C LEU A 259 -14.87 2.40 23.47
N ALA A 260 -15.84 3.32 23.35
CA ALA A 260 -15.59 4.75 23.52
C ALA A 260 -15.06 5.08 24.92
N ASP A 261 -15.66 4.48 25.95
CA ASP A 261 -15.25 4.64 27.34
C ASP A 261 -13.81 4.14 27.56
N TRP A 262 -13.46 2.99 26.97
CA TRP A 262 -12.09 2.46 27.04
C TRP A 262 -11.08 3.36 26.33
N LYS A 263 -11.42 3.87 25.13
CA LYS A 263 -10.54 4.80 24.39
C LYS A 263 -10.30 6.10 25.18
N LEU A 264 -11.34 6.64 25.80
CA LEU A 264 -11.21 7.76 26.72
C LEU A 264 -10.36 7.42 27.95
N GLN A 265 -10.56 6.24 28.55
CA GLN A 265 -9.80 5.78 29.72
C GLN A 265 -8.29 5.64 29.44
N LYS A 266 -7.90 5.21 28.23
CA LYS A 266 -6.50 5.11 27.81
C LYS A 266 -5.92 6.41 27.24
N GLY A 267 -6.67 7.51 27.33
CA GLY A 267 -6.19 8.86 27.03
C GLY A 267 -6.46 9.37 25.62
N ILE A 268 -7.35 8.74 24.85
CA ILE A 268 -7.76 9.23 23.52
C ILE A 268 -9.10 9.97 23.69
N PRO A 269 -9.16 11.30 23.54
CA PRO A 269 -10.43 12.03 23.54
C PRO A 269 -11.40 11.40 22.54
N THR A 270 -12.56 10.94 23.01
CA THR A 270 -13.48 10.15 22.20
C THR A 270 -14.91 10.65 22.35
N GLU A 271 -15.59 10.86 21.23
CA GLU A 271 -17.00 11.26 21.17
C GLU A 271 -17.78 10.27 20.30
N VAL A 272 -18.99 9.91 20.74
CA VAL A 272 -19.93 9.08 19.97
C VAL A 272 -21.08 9.97 19.50
N PHE A 273 -21.37 9.95 18.20
CA PHE A 273 -22.49 10.66 17.58
C PHE A 273 -23.41 9.66 16.90
N SER A 274 -24.70 9.81 17.12
CA SER A 274 -25.72 9.06 16.40
C SER A 274 -25.91 9.63 14.98
N MET A 275 -26.34 8.79 14.04
CA MET A 275 -26.69 9.26 12.70
C MET A 275 -27.84 10.28 12.72
N SER A 276 -28.73 10.24 13.71
CA SER A 276 -29.75 11.28 13.90
C SER A 276 -29.19 12.68 14.21
N GLU A 277 -28.00 12.76 14.83
CA GLU A 277 -27.31 14.02 15.11
C GLU A 277 -26.48 14.51 13.92
N VAL A 278 -25.92 13.57 13.14
CA VAL A 278 -25.04 13.85 12.01
C VAL A 278 -25.83 14.18 10.73
N GLY A 279 -26.85 13.37 10.42
CA GLY A 279 -27.64 13.43 9.19
C GLY A 279 -27.70 12.08 8.46
N ALA A 280 -28.50 11.98 7.41
CA ALA A 280 -28.86 10.69 6.79
C ALA A 280 -28.18 10.42 5.44
N THR A 281 -27.32 11.32 4.97
CA THR A 281 -26.70 11.23 3.64
C THR A 281 -25.18 11.19 3.73
N THR A 282 -24.54 10.75 2.63
CA THR A 282 -23.08 10.80 2.51
C THR A 282 -22.55 12.24 2.65
N SER A 283 -23.26 13.23 2.11
CA SER A 283 -22.90 14.65 2.21
C SER A 283 -23.02 15.20 3.64
N ASP A 284 -23.97 14.70 4.44
CA ASP A 284 -24.09 15.10 5.84
C ASP A 284 -22.88 14.59 6.64
N ILE A 285 -22.50 13.33 6.45
CA ILE A 285 -21.30 12.74 7.07
C ILE A 285 -20.04 13.52 6.68
N GLN A 286 -19.84 13.78 5.38
CA GLN A 286 -18.68 14.55 4.91
C GLN A 286 -18.64 15.96 5.52
N SER A 287 -19.78 16.65 5.57
CA SER A 287 -19.86 18.01 6.14
C SER A 287 -19.57 18.00 7.64
N PHE A 288 -20.05 16.98 8.37
CA PHE A 288 -19.77 16.81 9.78
C PHE A 288 -18.29 16.57 10.05
N LEU A 289 -17.67 15.62 9.34
CA LEU A 289 -16.25 15.33 9.47
C LEU A 289 -15.38 16.52 9.06
N GLN A 290 -15.73 17.22 7.98
CA GLN A 290 -15.06 18.48 7.59
C GLN A 290 -15.07 19.49 8.74
N SER A 291 -16.21 19.67 9.41
CA SER A 291 -16.29 20.62 10.53
C SER A 291 -15.39 20.25 11.71
N LYS A 292 -15.23 18.96 11.99
CA LYS A 292 -14.32 18.45 13.03
C LYS A 292 -12.85 18.57 12.60
N TYR A 293 -12.55 18.35 11.32
CA TYR A 293 -11.21 18.57 10.77
C TYR A 293 -10.79 20.04 10.82
N ASP A 294 -11.66 20.95 10.41
CA ASP A 294 -11.39 22.39 10.39
C ASP A 294 -11.13 22.97 11.79
N THR A 295 -11.68 22.36 12.84
CA THR A 295 -11.45 22.73 14.24
C THR A 295 -10.27 22.00 14.89
N GLY A 296 -9.62 21.06 14.20
CA GLY A 296 -8.55 20.22 14.74
C GLY A 296 -9.03 19.14 15.70
N GLU A 297 -10.33 18.82 15.70
CA GLU A 297 -10.95 17.80 16.56
C GLU A 297 -11.12 16.44 15.84
N LEU A 298 -10.35 16.18 14.78
CA LEU A 298 -10.43 14.95 14.00
C LEU A 298 -9.07 14.33 13.72
N THR A 299 -8.85 13.13 14.26
CA THR A 299 -7.71 12.27 13.92
C THR A 299 -8.20 10.88 13.50
N TYR A 300 -9.16 10.32 14.23
CA TYR A 300 -9.68 8.98 14.02
C TYR A 300 -11.19 9.00 13.80
N VAL A 301 -11.67 8.15 12.90
CA VAL A 301 -13.09 7.90 12.64
C VAL A 301 -13.38 6.40 12.74
N ILE A 302 -14.43 6.05 13.47
CA ILE A 302 -15.02 4.70 13.42
C ILE A 302 -16.47 4.83 12.97
N LEU A 303 -16.80 4.21 11.85
CA LEU A 303 -18.19 4.03 11.40
C LEU A 303 -18.76 2.75 12.02
N VAL A 304 -19.96 2.80 12.61
CA VAL A 304 -20.59 1.66 13.28
C VAL A 304 -21.92 1.32 12.62
N GLY A 305 -21.89 0.28 11.79
CA GLY A 305 -23.01 -0.22 11.00
C GLY A 305 -22.58 -0.70 9.61
N ASP A 306 -23.43 -1.52 8.98
CA ASP A 306 -23.26 -1.96 7.59
C ASP A 306 -23.73 -0.87 6.58
N ASP A 307 -23.70 -1.16 5.29
CA ASP A 307 -24.15 -0.28 4.20
C ASP A 307 -25.61 0.16 4.31
N ALA A 308 -26.45 -0.67 4.94
CA ALA A 308 -27.86 -0.37 5.22
C ALA A 308 -28.06 0.59 6.40
N GLN A 309 -27.07 0.72 7.29
CA GLN A 309 -27.15 1.56 8.50
C GLN A 309 -26.40 2.88 8.36
N ILE A 310 -25.24 2.85 7.70
CA ILE A 310 -24.42 4.03 7.43
C ILE A 310 -24.35 4.21 5.91
N PRO A 311 -24.79 5.37 5.37
CA PRO A 311 -24.65 5.69 3.96
C PRO A 311 -23.25 5.36 3.43
N THR A 312 -23.17 4.77 2.25
CA THR A 312 -21.89 4.42 1.62
C THR A 312 -21.52 5.45 0.56
N LEU A 313 -20.34 6.04 0.69
CA LEU A 313 -19.75 6.88 -0.35
C LEU A 313 -19.06 5.98 -1.38
N TYR A 314 -19.30 6.24 -2.66
CA TYR A 314 -18.71 5.46 -3.75
C TYR A 314 -17.56 6.23 -4.39
N GLY A 315 -16.39 5.60 -4.47
CA GLY A 315 -15.22 6.17 -5.14
C GLY A 315 -15.37 6.23 -6.66
N SER A 316 -14.34 6.73 -7.34
CA SER A 316 -14.30 6.85 -8.81
C SER A 316 -14.44 5.51 -9.55
N THR A 317 -14.11 4.40 -8.89
CA THR A 317 -14.25 3.03 -9.39
C THR A 317 -15.68 2.48 -9.28
N GLY A 318 -16.60 3.21 -8.64
CA GLY A 318 -17.97 2.77 -8.40
C GLY A 318 -18.14 1.76 -7.27
N ALA A 319 -17.11 1.55 -6.44
CA ALA A 319 -17.18 0.75 -5.21
C ALA A 319 -17.27 1.63 -3.96
N GLY A 320 -17.85 1.09 -2.89
CA GLY A 320 -17.86 1.73 -1.58
C GLY A 320 -16.45 2.06 -1.07
N SER A 321 -16.27 3.26 -0.54
CA SER A 321 -14.99 3.82 -0.13
C SER A 321 -15.18 4.70 1.12
N ASP A 322 -14.90 4.12 2.30
CA ASP A 322 -14.86 4.89 3.54
C ASP A 322 -13.70 5.92 3.56
N PRO A 323 -12.49 5.63 3.03
CA PRO A 323 -11.42 6.64 2.95
C PRO A 323 -11.82 7.94 2.24
N SER A 324 -12.79 7.89 1.32
CA SER A 324 -13.31 9.09 0.66
C SER A 324 -14.11 10.02 1.58
N TYR A 325 -14.52 9.59 2.78
CA TYR A 325 -15.08 10.47 3.79
C TYR A 325 -14.05 11.38 4.46
N VAL A 326 -12.76 11.00 4.38
CA VAL A 326 -11.67 11.65 5.12
C VAL A 326 -10.64 12.30 4.20
N MET A 327 -10.90 12.40 2.90
CA MET A 327 -10.20 13.30 1.98
C MET A 327 -10.85 14.70 2.12
N LEU A 328 -10.40 15.48 3.09
CA LEU A 328 -11.03 16.69 3.62
C LEU A 328 -10.29 17.98 3.24
N ASP A 329 -9.12 17.88 2.62
CA ASP A 329 -8.32 19.01 2.18
C ASP A 329 -7.80 18.80 0.76
N GLY A 330 -8.10 19.75 -0.13
CA GLY A 330 -7.76 19.63 -1.55
C GLY A 330 -8.66 18.70 -2.35
N SER A 331 -8.23 18.43 -3.58
CA SER A 331 -8.87 17.54 -4.55
C SER A 331 -7.91 16.43 -4.98
N ASP A 332 -7.35 15.74 -3.99
CA ASP A 332 -6.40 14.64 -4.16
C ASP A 332 -6.83 13.39 -3.38
N TYR A 333 -5.95 12.38 -3.32
CA TYR A 333 -6.24 11.07 -2.75
C TYR A 333 -5.63 10.86 -1.36
N TYR A 334 -5.03 11.88 -0.74
CA TYR A 334 -4.40 11.74 0.57
C TYR A 334 -5.45 11.90 1.67
N PRO A 335 -5.70 10.87 2.51
CA PRO A 335 -6.66 11.00 3.60
C PRO A 335 -6.10 11.88 4.73
N ASP A 336 -6.94 12.76 5.25
CA ASP A 336 -6.64 13.69 6.33
C ASP A 336 -7.02 13.15 7.72
N ALA A 337 -7.68 11.99 7.81
CA ALA A 337 -7.99 11.31 9.06
C ALA A 337 -7.91 9.78 8.87
N PHE A 338 -7.60 9.05 9.94
CA PHE A 338 -7.70 7.59 9.93
C PHE A 338 -9.17 7.17 9.99
N ILE A 339 -9.59 6.22 9.16
CA ILE A 339 -10.97 5.72 9.18
C ILE A 339 -11.01 4.19 9.21
N SER A 340 -11.98 3.66 9.95
CA SER A 340 -12.30 2.24 10.00
C SER A 340 -13.80 2.03 10.19
N ARG A 341 -14.26 0.78 10.02
CA ARG A 341 -15.66 0.40 10.16
C ARG A 341 -15.83 -0.83 11.05
N ILE A 342 -16.73 -0.74 12.02
CA ILE A 342 -17.33 -1.87 12.72
C ILE A 342 -18.61 -2.20 11.97
N SER A 343 -18.51 -3.09 10.98
CA SER A 343 -19.67 -3.45 10.15
C SER A 343 -20.54 -4.47 10.87
N ALA A 344 -21.82 -4.15 11.03
CA ALA A 344 -22.78 -4.97 11.77
C ALA A 344 -24.21 -4.68 11.32
N ASN A 345 -25.04 -5.72 11.32
CA ASN A 345 -26.47 -5.64 11.01
C ASN A 345 -27.35 -5.60 12.28
N SER A 346 -26.75 -5.69 13.47
CA SER A 346 -27.47 -5.65 14.75
C SER A 346 -26.59 -5.16 15.91
N ALA A 347 -27.23 -4.66 16.97
CA ALA A 347 -26.54 -4.24 18.19
C ALA A 347 -25.77 -5.39 18.87
N SER A 348 -26.23 -6.64 18.74
CA SER A 348 -25.50 -7.82 19.24
C SER A 348 -24.20 -8.04 18.48
N GLU A 349 -24.18 -7.88 17.15
CA GLU A 349 -22.95 -8.03 16.37
C GLU A 349 -21.93 -6.91 16.68
N VAL A 350 -22.40 -5.70 16.98
CA VAL A 350 -21.55 -4.62 17.50
C VAL A 350 -20.98 -5.00 18.86
N SER A 351 -21.83 -5.47 19.77
CA SER A 351 -21.42 -5.87 21.13
C SER A 351 -20.38 -7.00 21.11
N ASP A 352 -20.56 -8.00 20.25
CA ASP A 352 -19.61 -9.12 20.10
C ASP A 352 -18.25 -8.63 19.58
N GLN A 353 -18.23 -7.74 18.59
CA GLN A 353 -17.00 -7.13 18.07
C GLN A 353 -16.30 -6.27 19.13
N VAL A 354 -17.05 -5.39 19.80
CA VAL A 354 -16.53 -4.53 20.88
C VAL A 354 -15.93 -5.37 22.01
N ALA A 355 -16.61 -6.44 22.44
CA ALA A 355 -16.09 -7.34 23.47
C ALA A 355 -14.76 -7.97 23.08
N LYS A 356 -14.61 -8.40 21.81
CA LYS A 356 -13.33 -8.92 21.29
C LYS A 356 -12.23 -7.87 21.30
N PHE A 357 -12.51 -6.64 20.88
CA PHE A 357 -11.52 -5.55 20.87
C PHE A 357 -11.09 -5.17 22.28
N LEU A 358 -12.03 -5.05 23.22
CA LEU A 358 -11.74 -4.77 24.63
C LEU A 358 -10.89 -5.88 25.24
N ALA A 359 -11.25 -7.15 25.01
CA ALA A 359 -10.47 -8.27 25.52
C ALA A 359 -9.04 -8.28 24.96
N TYR A 360 -8.87 -7.96 23.67
CA TYR A 360 -7.56 -7.88 23.03
C TYR A 360 -6.71 -6.73 23.58
N GLU A 361 -7.30 -5.56 23.82
CA GLU A 361 -6.56 -4.37 24.26
C GLU A 361 -6.31 -4.29 25.77
N ILE A 362 -7.17 -4.89 26.60
CA ILE A 362 -7.10 -4.77 28.06
C ILE A 362 -6.34 -5.94 28.69
N GLU A 363 -6.71 -7.17 28.34
CA GLU A 363 -6.15 -8.38 28.94
C GLU A 363 -6.08 -9.51 27.90
N PRO A 364 -5.22 -9.36 26.87
CA PRO A 364 -5.08 -10.41 25.88
C PRO A 364 -4.49 -11.68 26.51
N PRO A 365 -4.86 -12.88 26.02
CA PRO A 365 -4.29 -14.12 26.52
C PRO A 365 -2.77 -14.13 26.40
N ALA A 366 -2.06 -14.42 27.48
CA ALA A 366 -0.61 -14.63 27.42
C ALA A 366 -0.27 -15.85 26.55
N GLY A 367 0.92 -15.83 25.94
CA GLY A 367 1.50 -16.97 25.23
C GLY A 367 2.22 -16.57 23.94
N GLU A 368 2.83 -17.56 23.30
CA GLU A 368 3.69 -17.38 22.12
C GLU A 368 2.94 -16.91 20.86
N TRP A 369 1.60 -16.90 20.85
CA TRP A 369 0.82 -16.57 19.65
C TRP A 369 1.06 -15.14 19.14
N PHE A 370 1.54 -14.23 20.01
CA PHE A 370 1.94 -12.88 19.62
C PHE A 370 3.17 -12.84 18.72
N SER A 371 4.09 -13.80 18.86
CA SER A 371 5.29 -13.96 18.05
C SER A 371 5.10 -15.00 16.95
N LYS A 372 3.85 -15.30 16.57
CA LYS A 372 3.53 -16.18 15.45
C LYS A 372 2.67 -15.47 14.42
N GLY A 373 2.95 -15.72 13.15
CA GLY A 373 2.17 -15.20 12.02
C GLY A 373 1.92 -16.24 10.95
N THR A 374 1.17 -15.84 9.92
CA THR A 374 0.85 -16.69 8.76
C THR A 374 1.06 -15.90 7.47
N GLY A 375 1.75 -16.51 6.51
CA GLY A 375 1.76 -16.09 5.12
C GLY A 375 0.95 -17.06 4.26
N VAL A 376 0.05 -16.53 3.43
CA VAL A 376 -0.62 -17.29 2.36
C VAL A 376 -0.40 -16.58 1.04
N ALA A 377 0.05 -17.29 0.02
CA ALA A 377 0.41 -16.68 -1.25
C ALA A 377 0.13 -17.55 -2.46
N SER A 378 -0.32 -16.91 -3.55
CA SER A 378 -0.36 -17.54 -4.86
C SER A 378 1.04 -17.73 -5.43
N ASN A 379 1.19 -18.53 -6.48
CA ASN A 379 2.45 -18.70 -7.21
C ASN A 379 2.51 -17.88 -8.50
N GLN A 380 1.72 -16.81 -8.60
CA GLN A 380 1.57 -16.00 -9.81
C GLN A 380 2.25 -14.64 -9.68
N GLY A 381 2.49 -13.99 -10.81
CA GLY A 381 3.15 -12.68 -10.89
C GLY A 381 4.65 -12.78 -11.15
N SER A 382 5.29 -11.64 -11.40
CA SER A 382 6.75 -11.52 -11.48
C SER A 382 7.24 -10.29 -10.70
N PRO A 383 8.08 -10.45 -9.65
CA PRO A 383 8.27 -11.68 -8.88
C PRO A 383 6.92 -12.30 -8.46
N THR A 384 6.89 -13.58 -8.11
CA THR A 384 5.66 -14.24 -7.69
C THR A 384 5.16 -13.71 -6.33
N ASP A 385 3.87 -13.83 -6.07
CA ASP A 385 3.31 -13.52 -4.74
C ASP A 385 3.98 -14.35 -3.63
N ALA A 386 4.35 -15.61 -3.89
CA ALA A 386 5.10 -16.46 -2.96
C ALA A 386 6.48 -15.88 -2.63
N GLU A 387 7.23 -15.40 -3.63
CA GLU A 387 8.51 -14.72 -3.39
C GLU A 387 8.34 -13.45 -2.56
N ARG A 388 7.29 -12.65 -2.85
CA ARG A 388 6.98 -11.46 -2.03
C ARG A 388 6.62 -11.84 -0.59
N ALA A 389 5.85 -12.90 -0.41
CA ALA A 389 5.49 -13.40 0.91
C ALA A 389 6.70 -13.87 1.72
N GLU A 390 7.71 -14.45 1.07
CA GLU A 390 8.99 -14.78 1.72
C GLU A 390 9.72 -13.54 2.23
N TRP A 391 9.71 -12.42 1.49
CA TRP A 391 10.34 -11.19 1.99
C TRP A 391 9.66 -10.67 3.25
N LEU A 392 8.32 -10.68 3.28
CA LEU A 392 7.57 -10.32 4.50
C LEU A 392 7.88 -11.26 5.65
N ARG A 393 7.99 -12.55 5.33
CA ARG A 393 8.31 -13.61 6.29
C ARG A 393 9.69 -13.40 6.91
N ASP A 394 10.71 -13.16 6.10
CA ASP A 394 12.07 -12.94 6.54
C ASP A 394 12.18 -11.69 7.42
N MET A 395 11.55 -10.56 7.03
CA MET A 395 11.49 -9.35 7.86
C MET A 395 10.91 -9.63 9.26
N LEU A 396 9.80 -10.37 9.34
CA LEU A 396 9.14 -10.66 10.61
C LEU A 396 10.02 -11.57 11.50
N LEU A 397 10.68 -12.56 10.92
CA LEU A 397 11.55 -13.50 11.64
C LEU A 397 12.86 -12.87 12.10
N ASP A 398 13.43 -11.95 11.30
CA ASP A 398 14.64 -11.21 11.66
C ASP A 398 14.38 -10.20 12.79
N TYR A 399 13.12 -9.81 12.98
CA TYR A 399 12.68 -8.94 14.07
C TYR A 399 12.50 -9.71 15.40
N ASN A 400 11.29 -10.23 15.66
CA ASN A 400 10.98 -10.92 16.92
C ASN A 400 9.96 -12.06 16.77
N TYR A 401 9.50 -12.37 15.55
CA TYR A 401 8.60 -13.50 15.34
C TYR A 401 9.39 -14.81 15.39
N THR A 402 8.79 -15.79 16.05
CA THR A 402 9.35 -17.14 16.24
C THR A 402 8.90 -18.11 15.17
N GLU A 403 7.76 -17.85 14.52
CA GLU A 403 7.16 -18.72 13.54
C GLU A 403 6.31 -17.89 12.59
N ILE A 404 6.49 -18.06 11.29
CA ILE A 404 5.59 -17.56 10.26
C ILE A 404 5.26 -18.74 9.35
N ASP A 405 3.99 -19.16 9.34
CA ASP A 405 3.54 -20.27 8.50
C ASP A 405 3.72 -19.90 7.02
N GLN A 406 4.16 -20.86 6.21
CA GLN A 406 4.44 -20.70 4.79
C GLN A 406 3.43 -21.54 3.97
N ILE A 407 2.24 -21.00 3.72
CA ILE A 407 1.13 -21.72 3.08
C ILE A 407 0.95 -21.23 1.65
N TYR A 408 1.87 -21.63 0.75
CA TYR A 408 1.97 -21.08 -0.60
C TYR A 408 1.58 -22.07 -1.68
N ASP A 409 1.05 -21.56 -2.79
CA ASP A 409 0.88 -22.36 -3.99
C ASP A 409 2.24 -22.68 -4.66
N PRO A 410 2.35 -23.81 -5.37
CA PRO A 410 1.42 -24.94 -5.36
C PRO A 410 1.54 -25.75 -4.07
N GLY A 411 0.41 -26.11 -3.46
CA GLY A 411 0.38 -26.99 -2.27
C GLY A 411 -0.24 -26.36 -1.03
N ALA A 412 -0.65 -25.10 -1.10
CA ALA A 412 -1.37 -24.41 -0.04
C ALA A 412 -2.60 -25.22 0.44
N SER A 413 -2.68 -25.44 1.75
CA SER A 413 -3.66 -26.34 2.36
C SER A 413 -4.65 -25.57 3.24
N LEU A 414 -5.94 -25.67 2.92
CA LEU A 414 -7.01 -25.10 3.74
C LEU A 414 -7.00 -25.63 5.18
N SER A 415 -6.74 -26.93 5.36
CA SER A 415 -6.71 -27.52 6.70
C SER A 415 -5.55 -27.02 7.55
N GLU A 416 -4.40 -26.74 6.92
CA GLU A 416 -3.24 -26.16 7.62
C GLU A 416 -3.54 -24.72 8.03
N LEU A 417 -4.11 -23.92 7.12
CA LEU A 417 -4.51 -22.54 7.41
C LEU A 417 -5.52 -22.47 8.57
N VAL A 418 -6.60 -23.27 8.51
CA VAL A 418 -7.61 -23.29 9.58
C VAL A 418 -7.00 -23.73 10.92
N ALA A 419 -6.07 -24.69 10.90
CA ALA A 419 -5.38 -25.13 12.11
C ALA A 419 -4.49 -24.03 12.72
N ALA A 420 -3.70 -23.34 11.88
CA ALA A 420 -2.82 -22.24 12.31
C ALA A 420 -3.63 -21.09 12.93
N LEU A 421 -4.70 -20.66 12.26
CA LEU A 421 -5.56 -19.58 12.78
C LEU A 421 -6.20 -19.96 14.12
N ASN A 422 -6.72 -21.18 14.25
CA ASN A 422 -7.33 -21.68 15.50
C ASN A 422 -6.34 -21.83 16.67
N GLU A 423 -5.05 -22.09 16.39
CA GLU A 423 -4.00 -22.10 17.42
C GLU A 423 -3.70 -20.68 17.95
N GLY A 424 -3.78 -19.69 17.05
CA GLY A 424 -3.56 -18.27 17.29
C GLY A 424 -2.34 -17.74 16.53
N ARG A 425 -2.52 -16.61 15.84
CA ARG A 425 -1.51 -15.88 15.07
C ARG A 425 -1.78 -14.38 15.19
N SER A 426 -0.78 -13.56 15.47
CA SER A 426 -0.96 -12.11 15.64
C SER A 426 -1.01 -11.35 14.31
N ILE A 427 -0.34 -11.86 13.28
CA ILE A 427 -0.31 -11.27 11.93
C ILE A 427 -0.61 -12.29 10.84
N PHE A 428 -1.36 -11.87 9.84
CA PHE A 428 -1.67 -12.67 8.66
C PHE A 428 -1.50 -11.81 7.40
N ASN A 429 -0.51 -12.14 6.57
CA ASN A 429 -0.36 -11.60 5.23
C ASN A 429 -0.94 -12.55 4.16
N TYR A 430 -1.86 -12.04 3.35
CA TYR A 430 -2.34 -12.74 2.15
C TYR A 430 -1.93 -11.99 0.88
N LEU A 431 -1.44 -12.72 -0.13
CA LEU A 431 -1.17 -12.22 -1.48
C LEU A 431 -1.75 -13.17 -2.53
N GLY A 432 -2.77 -12.73 -3.27
CA GLY A 432 -3.32 -13.56 -4.33
C GLY A 432 -4.64 -13.07 -4.90
N HIS A 433 -5.47 -14.02 -5.33
CA HIS A 433 -6.81 -13.76 -5.85
C HIS A 433 -7.83 -13.65 -4.72
N GLY A 434 -8.86 -12.82 -4.92
CA GLY A 434 -10.00 -12.69 -4.01
C GLY A 434 -11.31 -12.65 -4.79
N SER A 435 -12.39 -13.16 -4.19
CA SER A 435 -13.73 -13.18 -4.82
C SER A 435 -14.72 -12.22 -4.18
N GLY A 436 -14.33 -11.59 -3.06
CA GLY A 436 -15.24 -10.90 -2.14
C GLY A 436 -15.69 -11.75 -0.97
N THR A 437 -15.65 -13.09 -1.09
CA THR A 437 -16.06 -14.02 -0.02
C THR A 437 -15.09 -15.16 0.21
N SER A 438 -13.97 -15.15 -0.51
CA SER A 438 -12.96 -16.21 -0.44
C SER A 438 -11.63 -15.78 -1.00
N TRP A 439 -10.58 -16.44 -0.52
CA TRP A 439 -9.25 -16.44 -1.11
C TRP A 439 -9.13 -17.53 -2.17
N GLY A 440 -8.53 -17.18 -3.31
CA GLY A 440 -8.24 -18.15 -4.37
C GLY A 440 -7.27 -19.24 -3.91
N THR A 441 -6.17 -18.84 -3.27
CA THR A 441 -5.22 -19.77 -2.63
C THR A 441 -5.85 -20.34 -1.36
N THR A 442 -5.76 -21.66 -1.16
CA THR A 442 -6.48 -22.48 -0.16
C THR A 442 -8.00 -22.63 -0.36
N GLY A 443 -8.71 -21.67 -0.95
CA GLY A 443 -10.17 -21.68 -1.03
C GLY A 443 -10.89 -21.33 0.28
N PHE A 444 -10.16 -20.79 1.26
CA PHE A 444 -10.74 -20.30 2.52
C PHE A 444 -11.80 -19.23 2.24
N ASN A 445 -12.97 -19.35 2.87
CA ASN A 445 -14.14 -18.52 2.56
C ASN A 445 -14.90 -18.10 3.83
N ASN A 446 -15.99 -17.34 3.64
CA ASN A 446 -16.86 -16.88 4.73
C ASN A 446 -17.28 -17.99 5.70
N SER A 447 -17.61 -19.19 5.21
CA SER A 447 -18.01 -20.31 6.08
C SER A 447 -16.85 -20.76 6.98
N ASN A 448 -15.62 -20.72 6.46
CA ASN A 448 -14.43 -20.99 7.27
C ASN A 448 -14.20 -19.88 8.30
N ALA A 449 -14.24 -18.61 7.89
CA ALA A 449 -14.06 -17.45 8.77
C ALA A 449 -15.04 -17.46 9.95
N SER A 450 -16.34 -17.68 9.68
CA SER A 450 -17.38 -17.77 10.70
C SER A 450 -17.27 -19.02 11.59
N SER A 451 -16.49 -20.03 11.18
CA SER A 451 -16.28 -21.27 11.95
C SER A 451 -15.01 -21.29 12.79
N LEU A 452 -14.14 -20.27 12.66
CA LEU A 452 -12.93 -20.14 13.48
C LEU A 452 -13.29 -20.11 14.97
N ASN A 453 -12.42 -20.69 15.80
CA ASN A 453 -12.59 -20.83 17.24
C ASN A 453 -11.32 -20.43 18.01
N ASN A 454 -10.54 -19.51 17.46
CA ASN A 454 -9.31 -18.97 18.05
C ASN A 454 -9.53 -18.05 19.26
N GLY A 455 -10.78 -17.74 19.63
CA GLY A 455 -11.10 -16.87 20.76
C GLY A 455 -10.44 -15.48 20.59
N ILE A 456 -9.75 -15.00 21.62
CA ILE A 456 -9.09 -13.67 21.61
C ILE A 456 -7.71 -13.70 20.92
N LYS A 457 -7.20 -14.87 20.51
CA LYS A 457 -5.93 -14.98 19.77
C LYS A 457 -6.12 -14.64 18.29
N MET A 458 -6.52 -13.41 18.03
CA MET A 458 -6.95 -12.95 16.71
C MET A 458 -5.80 -12.28 15.95
N SER A 459 -5.77 -12.49 14.65
CA SER A 459 -4.80 -11.84 13.76
C SER A 459 -5.24 -10.44 13.37
N LEU A 460 -4.27 -9.56 13.13
CA LEU A 460 -4.40 -8.50 12.13
C LEU A 460 -4.20 -9.12 10.74
N VAL A 461 -5.19 -9.00 9.86
CA VAL A 461 -5.16 -9.54 8.51
C VAL A 461 -4.86 -8.42 7.51
N ILE A 462 -3.79 -8.54 6.73
CA ILE A 462 -3.45 -7.64 5.63
C ILE A 462 -3.68 -8.42 4.33
N ASP A 463 -4.73 -8.04 3.61
CA ASP A 463 -5.30 -8.82 2.51
C ASP A 463 -5.08 -8.14 1.15
N VAL A 464 -4.03 -8.57 0.46
CA VAL A 464 -3.75 -8.14 -0.91
C VAL A 464 -4.51 -9.04 -1.89
N ALA A 465 -5.81 -8.76 -2.01
CA ALA A 465 -6.76 -9.50 -2.84
C ALA A 465 -7.95 -8.64 -3.29
N CYS A 466 -8.57 -9.03 -4.40
CA CYS A 466 -9.78 -8.36 -4.91
C CYS A 466 -10.98 -8.53 -3.97
N LEU A 467 -11.73 -7.43 -3.78
CA LEU A 467 -13.12 -7.38 -3.30
C LEU A 467 -13.40 -7.92 -1.89
N ASN A 468 -12.44 -8.51 -1.18
CA ASN A 468 -12.69 -9.15 0.11
C ASN A 468 -13.11 -8.19 1.24
N GLY A 469 -12.98 -6.89 1.00
CA GLY A 469 -13.55 -5.80 1.78
C GLY A 469 -14.76 -5.12 1.13
N GLN A 470 -15.43 -5.74 0.15
CA GLN A 470 -16.62 -5.19 -0.50
C GLN A 470 -17.86 -5.36 0.39
N TRP A 471 -17.95 -4.61 1.48
CA TRP A 471 -19.07 -4.70 2.45
C TRP A 471 -20.43 -4.29 1.86
N HIS A 472 -20.45 -3.51 0.78
CA HIS A 472 -21.69 -3.03 0.18
C HIS A 472 -22.39 -4.12 -0.66
N GLY A 473 -23.67 -4.36 -0.37
CA GLY A 473 -24.53 -5.28 -1.11
C GLY A 473 -24.33 -6.77 -0.83
N MET A 474 -23.40 -7.16 0.03
CA MET A 474 -23.17 -8.56 0.44
C MET A 474 -22.30 -8.64 1.69
N THR A 475 -22.40 -9.75 2.45
CA THR A 475 -21.43 -10.04 3.50
C THR A 475 -20.09 -10.47 2.90
N CYS A 476 -19.08 -9.60 2.99
CA CYS A 476 -17.74 -9.88 2.46
C CYS A 476 -16.89 -10.73 3.42
N LEU A 477 -15.70 -11.12 2.97
CA LEU A 477 -14.78 -11.95 3.77
C LEU A 477 -14.33 -11.22 5.05
N ALA A 478 -14.03 -9.93 4.96
CA ALA A 478 -13.65 -9.12 6.13
C ALA A 478 -14.76 -9.10 7.19
N GLU A 479 -16.02 -8.94 6.76
CA GLU A 479 -17.16 -9.00 7.67
C GLU A 479 -17.34 -10.39 8.27
N ALA A 480 -17.14 -11.47 7.51
CA ALA A 480 -17.23 -12.82 8.05
C ALA A 480 -16.17 -13.11 9.12
N PHE A 481 -14.95 -12.57 8.98
CA PHE A 481 -13.91 -12.62 10.00
C PHE A 481 -14.28 -11.80 11.24
N LEU A 482 -14.67 -10.54 11.05
CA LEU A 482 -14.90 -9.61 12.15
C LEU A 482 -16.20 -9.91 12.91
N ARG A 483 -17.24 -10.39 12.24
CA ARG A 483 -18.53 -10.75 12.86
C ARG A 483 -18.55 -12.11 13.55
N ASN A 484 -17.48 -12.92 13.47
CA ASN A 484 -17.42 -14.19 14.20
C ASN A 484 -17.33 -13.94 15.72
N PRO A 485 -18.32 -14.37 16.53
CA PRO A 485 -18.30 -14.14 17.97
C PRO A 485 -17.31 -15.04 18.73
N ASN A 486 -16.84 -16.13 18.10
CA ASN A 486 -15.92 -17.10 18.71
C ASN A 486 -14.45 -16.87 18.34
N GLY A 487 -14.14 -15.79 17.61
CA GLY A 487 -12.79 -15.42 17.21
C GLY A 487 -12.76 -14.66 15.90
N GLY A 488 -11.98 -15.16 14.94
CA GLY A 488 -11.71 -14.49 13.67
C GLY A 488 -10.51 -13.55 13.78
N ALA A 489 -10.70 -12.30 13.37
CA ALA A 489 -9.66 -11.27 13.32
C ALA A 489 -9.94 -10.12 14.30
N VAL A 490 -8.88 -9.41 14.72
CA VAL A 490 -8.98 -8.16 15.49
C VAL A 490 -9.13 -6.95 14.56
N GLY A 491 -8.64 -7.09 13.32
CA GLY A 491 -8.77 -6.12 12.25
C GLY A 491 -8.42 -6.78 10.92
N MET A 492 -9.00 -6.28 9.84
CA MET A 492 -8.70 -6.74 8.49
C MET A 492 -8.63 -5.55 7.54
N PHE A 493 -7.51 -5.42 6.84
CA PHE A 493 -7.31 -4.41 5.81
C PHE A 493 -7.42 -5.07 4.44
N SER A 494 -8.52 -4.81 3.75
CA SER A 494 -8.94 -5.54 2.54
C SER A 494 -9.63 -4.60 1.58
N SER A 495 -9.46 -4.83 0.28
CA SER A 495 -9.99 -3.93 -0.75
C SER A 495 -11.47 -4.14 -1.03
N SER A 496 -12.19 -3.04 -1.27
CA SER A 496 -13.56 -3.04 -1.79
C SER A 496 -13.61 -3.10 -3.33
N VAL A 497 -12.46 -3.03 -4.01
CA VAL A 497 -12.33 -3.04 -5.48
C VAL A 497 -11.53 -4.24 -5.97
N SER A 498 -11.50 -4.44 -7.29
CA SER A 498 -10.47 -5.27 -7.90
C SER A 498 -9.14 -4.54 -7.82
N CYS A 499 -8.17 -5.09 -7.08
CA CYS A 499 -6.89 -4.42 -6.87
C CYS A 499 -5.96 -4.59 -8.06
N ALA A 500 -5.08 -3.62 -8.24
CA ALA A 500 -3.89 -3.77 -9.06
C ALA A 500 -2.99 -4.93 -8.56
N TRP A 501 -2.16 -5.49 -9.42
CA TRP A 501 -1.30 -6.63 -9.09
C TRP A 501 -0.15 -6.22 -8.16
N VAL A 502 0.63 -5.22 -8.57
CA VAL A 502 1.88 -4.81 -7.91
C VAL A 502 1.69 -3.73 -6.84
N PRO A 503 0.97 -2.62 -7.08
CA PRO A 503 0.83 -1.54 -6.09
C PRO A 503 0.45 -1.97 -4.66
N PRO A 504 -0.58 -2.81 -4.42
CA PRO A 504 -0.90 -3.22 -3.05
C PRO A 504 0.17 -4.11 -2.40
N THR A 505 1.11 -4.67 -3.18
CA THR A 505 2.26 -5.40 -2.60
C THR A 505 3.32 -4.43 -2.05
N VAL A 506 3.48 -3.26 -2.66
CA VAL A 506 4.35 -2.18 -2.15
C VAL A 506 3.78 -1.66 -0.83
N MET A 507 2.46 -1.44 -0.79
CA MET A 507 1.71 -1.10 0.43
C MET A 507 1.95 -2.10 1.55
N GLN A 508 1.75 -3.39 1.29
CA GLN A 508 1.91 -4.45 2.29
C GLN A 508 3.35 -4.59 2.77
N TYR A 509 4.33 -4.50 1.86
CA TYR A 509 5.74 -4.52 2.24
C TYR A 509 6.07 -3.40 3.22
N HIS A 510 5.68 -2.16 2.90
CA HIS A 510 5.94 -1.01 3.76
C HIS A 510 5.19 -1.09 5.11
N ILE A 511 3.98 -1.66 5.14
CA ILE A 511 3.27 -1.94 6.40
C ILE A 511 4.12 -2.84 7.31
N ILE A 512 4.73 -3.91 6.77
CA ILE A 512 5.56 -4.81 7.55
C ILE A 512 6.87 -4.13 7.96
N GLU A 513 7.48 -3.35 7.08
CA GLU A 513 8.67 -2.55 7.37
C GLU A 513 8.46 -1.61 8.58
N LEU A 514 7.36 -0.85 8.57
CA LEU A 514 7.01 0.05 9.68
C LEU A 514 6.79 -0.69 11.00
N LEU A 515 6.22 -1.89 10.93
CA LEU A 515 6.00 -2.74 12.10
C LEU A 515 7.32 -3.23 12.68
N VAL A 516 8.22 -3.80 11.85
CA VAL A 516 9.48 -4.40 12.33
C VAL A 516 10.52 -3.35 12.74
N ASN A 517 10.38 -2.12 12.26
CA ASN A 517 11.21 -0.99 12.68
C ASN A 517 10.66 -0.24 13.91
N ASP A 518 9.60 -0.74 14.55
CA ASP A 518 8.90 -0.09 15.66
C ASP A 518 8.47 1.36 15.36
N GLN A 519 8.25 1.68 14.08
CA GLN A 519 7.87 3.02 13.65
C GLN A 519 6.40 3.27 13.92
N ARG A 520 5.51 2.28 13.77
CA ARG A 520 4.06 2.44 13.98
C ARG A 520 3.44 1.24 14.70
N ASN A 521 2.57 1.54 15.66
CA ASN A 521 1.98 0.54 16.57
C ASN A 521 0.45 0.54 16.60
N THR A 522 -0.20 1.28 15.68
CA THR A 522 -1.67 1.27 15.51
C THR A 522 -2.02 0.69 14.14
N ILE A 523 -3.15 -0.02 14.04
CA ILE A 523 -3.61 -0.59 12.76
C ILE A 523 -3.77 0.52 11.71
N GLY A 524 -4.47 1.61 12.07
CA GLY A 524 -4.66 2.76 11.17
C GLY A 524 -3.34 3.43 10.77
N GLY A 525 -2.41 3.58 11.72
CA GLY A 525 -1.07 4.11 11.47
C GLY A 525 -0.33 3.29 10.43
N LEU A 526 -0.27 1.98 10.61
CA LEU A 526 0.35 1.05 9.66
C LEU A 526 -0.29 1.14 8.28
N THR A 527 -1.62 0.96 8.19
CA THR A 527 -2.30 0.83 6.90
C THR A 527 -2.33 2.14 6.12
N MET A 528 -2.57 3.28 6.78
CA MET A 528 -2.60 4.57 6.10
C MET A 528 -1.21 4.97 5.60
N HIS A 529 -0.17 4.68 6.37
CA HIS A 529 1.20 4.86 5.90
C HIS A 529 1.50 4.03 4.65
N GLY A 530 1.16 2.74 4.67
CA GLY A 530 1.32 1.87 3.50
C GLY A 530 0.62 2.45 2.27
N SER A 531 -0.61 2.96 2.44
CA SER A 531 -1.39 3.60 1.38
C SER A 531 -0.72 4.87 0.87
N ILE A 532 -0.26 5.76 1.75
CA ILE A 532 0.42 7.02 1.39
C ILE A 532 1.75 6.75 0.69
N HIS A 533 2.54 5.80 1.18
CA HIS A 533 3.78 5.37 0.52
C HIS A 533 3.51 4.83 -0.88
N THR A 534 2.42 4.08 -1.06
CA THR A 534 2.02 3.59 -2.39
C THR A 534 1.55 4.73 -3.31
N LEU A 535 0.83 5.72 -2.78
CA LEU A 535 0.49 6.94 -3.53
C LEU A 535 1.77 7.65 -4.01
N GLU A 536 2.76 7.85 -3.16
CA GLU A 536 4.05 8.43 -3.54
C GLU A 536 4.74 7.58 -4.60
N ALA A 537 4.91 6.27 -4.36
CA ALA A 537 5.60 5.34 -5.26
C ALA A 537 5.02 5.33 -6.69
N TYR A 538 3.75 5.69 -6.83
CA TYR A 538 3.05 5.75 -8.11
C TYR A 538 2.46 7.14 -8.41
N ASN A 539 3.23 8.17 -8.02
CA ASN A 539 3.03 9.56 -8.43
C ASN A 539 1.60 10.08 -8.18
N GLY A 540 1.15 9.96 -6.93
CA GLY A 540 -0.17 10.39 -6.47
C GLY A 540 -1.33 9.58 -7.05
N GLY A 541 -1.09 8.35 -7.52
CA GLY A 541 -2.11 7.49 -8.14
C GLY A 541 -2.39 7.79 -9.62
N SER A 542 -1.57 8.64 -10.26
CA SER A 542 -1.73 9.03 -11.68
C SER A 542 -1.66 7.86 -12.68
N GLU A 543 -1.12 6.71 -12.27
CA GLU A 543 -1.08 5.47 -13.06
C GLU A 543 -2.33 4.58 -12.87
N GLY A 544 -3.44 5.17 -12.44
CA GLY A 544 -4.75 4.50 -12.36
C GLY A 544 -4.87 3.54 -11.19
N ILE A 545 -4.23 3.87 -10.06
CA ILE A 545 -4.27 3.04 -8.85
C ILE A 545 -5.43 3.52 -7.99
N ALA A 546 -6.35 2.60 -7.71
CA ALA A 546 -7.35 2.78 -6.66
C ALA A 546 -6.74 2.27 -5.35
N ILE A 547 -6.55 3.18 -4.39
CA ILE A 547 -6.01 2.91 -3.05
C ILE A 547 -7.13 3.02 -2.03
#